data_AF-F1C794-F1
#
_entry.id   AF-F1C794-F1
#
_cell.length_a   1.000
_cell.length_b   1.000
_cell.length_c   1.000
_cell.angle_alpha   90.00
_cell.angle_beta   90.00
_cell.angle_gamma   90.00
#
_symmetry.space_group_name_H-M   'P 1'
#
loop_
_entity.id
_entity.type
_entity.pdbx_description
1 polymer ?
#
loop_
_entity_poly.entity_id
_entity_poly.type
_entity_poly.pdbx_seq_one_letter_code
_entity_poly.pdbx_strand_id
1 'polypeptide(L)'
;DAALPDRCAGIEFDAITPDEKGNMLFFKGSHLWPGFRGPAQPSNESFKELDDMHNIGHVDAAFRMHNTENPDDHDHIYFFLDDKVFSYYNHTLEDGYPKEIQEDFPGVPTHLDAAVECPKGECIADSVLFFKGNDVHVYDITTKTVKTKTWSHLPVCTSATRWLEHYYCFHG
;
A
#
# COMPACT_ATOMS: atom_id res chain seq x y z
N ASP A 1 -13.58 -11.27 24.06
CA ASP A 1 -12.75 -11.64 22.91
C ASP A 1 -13.59 -11.70 21.65
N ALA A 2 -13.36 -10.77 20.73
CA ALA A 2 -13.86 -10.90 19.38
C ALA A 2 -13.07 -12.02 18.70
N ALA A 3 -13.73 -12.86 17.89
CA ALA A 3 -13.04 -13.89 17.11
C ALA A 3 -12.09 -13.22 16.11
N LEU A 4 -10.89 -13.78 15.92
CA LEU A 4 -9.96 -13.33 14.88
C LEU A 4 -10.61 -13.45 13.50
N PRO A 5 -10.34 -12.51 12.58
CA PRO A 5 -10.86 -12.61 11.22
C PRO A 5 -10.31 -13.86 10.52
N ASP A 6 -11.15 -14.51 9.71
CA ASP A 6 -10.78 -15.67 8.90
C ASP A 6 -10.64 -15.26 7.43
N ARG A 7 -9.42 -15.39 6.89
CA ARG A 7 -9.13 -15.06 5.49
C ARG A 7 -9.83 -15.97 4.48
N CYS A 8 -10.29 -17.16 4.91
CA CYS A 8 -11.01 -18.10 4.07
C CYS A 8 -12.52 -17.85 4.02
N ALA A 9 -13.02 -16.87 4.78
CA ALA A 9 -14.44 -16.54 4.84
C ALA A 9 -14.92 -15.69 3.64
N GLY A 10 -14.10 -15.51 2.60
CA GLY A 10 -14.40 -14.61 1.48
C GLY A 10 -14.33 -13.15 1.87
N ILE A 11 -13.32 -12.78 2.68
CA ILE A 11 -13.09 -11.40 3.05
C ILE A 11 -12.33 -10.67 1.95
N GLU A 12 -12.62 -9.39 1.85
CA GLU A 12 -11.88 -8.45 1.03
C GLU A 12 -10.74 -7.84 1.87
N PHE A 13 -9.53 -7.74 1.33
CA PHE A 13 -8.41 -7.08 2.00
C PHE A 13 -8.39 -5.59 1.68
N ASP A 14 -8.05 -4.79 2.68
CA ASP A 14 -7.98 -3.32 2.58
C ASP A 14 -6.66 -2.89 1.90
N ALA A 15 -5.56 -3.62 2.13
CA ALA A 15 -4.29 -3.39 1.44
C ALA A 15 -3.45 -4.66 1.35
N ILE A 16 -2.63 -4.77 0.30
CA ILE A 16 -1.71 -5.90 0.08
C ILE A 16 -0.37 -5.39 -0.43
N THR A 17 0.71 -5.63 0.31
CA THR A 17 2.06 -5.24 -0.10
C THR A 17 3.11 -6.24 0.38
N PRO A 18 4.22 -6.46 -0.34
CA PRO A 18 5.38 -7.10 0.26
C PRO A 18 6.03 -6.22 1.35
N ASP A 19 6.64 -6.85 2.35
CA ASP A 19 7.56 -6.21 3.29
C ASP A 19 8.96 -5.97 2.66
N GLU A 20 9.87 -5.27 3.35
CA GLU A 20 11.27 -5.12 2.94
C GLU A 20 11.98 -6.44 2.55
N LYS A 21 11.53 -7.60 3.04
CA LYS A 21 12.10 -8.93 2.74
C LYS A 21 11.34 -9.68 1.63
N GLY A 22 10.29 -9.09 1.06
CA GLY A 22 9.45 -9.69 0.04
C GLY A 22 8.34 -10.62 0.57
N ASN A 23 8.10 -10.67 1.88
CA ASN A 23 6.97 -11.42 2.43
C ASN A 23 5.69 -10.60 2.25
N MET A 24 4.67 -11.20 1.66
CA MET A 24 3.37 -10.53 1.47
C MET A 24 2.70 -10.23 2.81
N LEU A 25 2.20 -9.01 2.96
CA LEU A 25 1.35 -8.58 4.06
C LEU A 25 -0.06 -8.35 3.49
N PHE A 26 -1.07 -8.89 4.17
CA PHE A 26 -2.48 -8.70 3.82
C PHE A 26 -3.16 -7.99 4.99
N PHE A 27 -3.74 -6.82 4.77
CA PHE A 27 -4.35 -6.00 5.82
C PHE A 27 -5.88 -6.11 5.80
N LYS A 28 -6.50 -6.20 6.98
CA LYS A 28 -7.95 -6.07 7.16
C LYS A 28 -8.29 -5.47 8.53
N GLY A 29 -8.86 -4.28 8.54
CA GLY A 29 -9.12 -3.52 9.76
C GLY A 29 -7.84 -3.38 10.59
N SER A 30 -7.95 -3.67 11.88
CA SER A 30 -6.82 -3.64 12.83
C SER A 30 -5.94 -4.91 12.80
N HIS A 31 -6.07 -5.75 11.78
CA HIS A 31 -5.34 -7.02 11.68
C HIS A 31 -4.58 -7.11 10.36
N LEU A 32 -3.55 -7.95 10.36
CA LEU A 32 -2.85 -8.36 9.16
C LEU A 32 -2.54 -9.85 9.18
N TRP A 33 -2.18 -10.37 8.02
CA TRP A 33 -1.60 -11.70 7.87
C TRP A 33 -0.22 -11.62 7.25
N PRO A 34 0.83 -12.14 7.91
CA PRO A 34 2.15 -12.26 7.31
C PRO A 34 2.21 -13.54 6.46
N GLY A 35 2.34 -13.34 5.15
CA GLY A 35 2.40 -14.37 4.13
C GLY A 35 1.06 -15.07 3.89
N PHE A 36 1.14 -16.16 3.12
CA PHE A 36 -0.04 -16.88 2.60
C PHE A 36 -0.66 -17.88 3.60
N ARG A 37 -0.10 -18.02 4.81
CA ARG A 37 -0.51 -19.03 5.81
C ARG A 37 -0.52 -18.43 7.20
N GLY A 38 -1.20 -19.11 8.13
CA GLY A 38 -1.25 -18.72 9.55
C GLY A 38 -2.43 -17.82 9.91
N PRO A 39 -2.65 -17.59 11.21
CA PRO A 39 -3.77 -16.78 11.72
C PRO A 39 -3.55 -15.29 11.48
N ALA A 40 -4.63 -14.51 11.64
CA ALA A 40 -4.54 -13.06 11.69
C ALA A 40 -3.76 -12.64 12.94
N GLN A 41 -3.01 -11.54 12.82
CA GLN A 41 -2.28 -10.90 13.90
C GLN A 41 -2.70 -9.44 14.00
N PRO A 42 -2.72 -8.82 15.19
CA PRO A 42 -2.91 -7.39 15.30
C PRO A 42 -1.84 -6.65 14.49
N SER A 43 -2.24 -5.67 13.67
CA SER A 43 -1.28 -4.92 12.84
C SER A 43 -0.27 -4.13 13.67
N ASN A 44 -0.69 -3.66 14.85
CA ASN A 44 0.14 -2.91 15.80
C ASN A 44 1.27 -3.73 16.44
N GLU A 45 1.23 -5.07 16.38
CA GLU A 45 2.36 -5.89 16.82
C GLU A 45 3.57 -5.74 15.88
N SER A 46 3.30 -5.47 14.59
CA SER A 46 4.34 -5.25 13.56
C SER A 46 4.60 -3.76 13.31
N PHE A 47 3.55 -2.92 13.39
CA PHE A 47 3.59 -1.49 13.07
C PHE A 47 2.87 -0.69 14.16
N LYS A 48 3.58 -0.39 15.25
CA LYS A 48 2.99 0.10 16.51
C LYS A 48 2.21 1.40 16.36
N GLU A 49 2.69 2.29 15.50
CA GLU A 49 2.17 3.64 15.31
C GLU A 49 0.83 3.65 14.55
N LEU A 50 0.41 2.51 13.97
CA LEU A 50 -0.93 2.37 13.39
C LEU A 50 -2.04 2.41 14.45
N ASP A 51 -1.75 2.07 15.71
CA ASP A 51 -2.74 2.08 16.81
C ASP A 51 -2.87 3.49 17.43
N ASP A 52 -1.77 4.23 17.52
CA ASP A 52 -1.72 5.57 18.14
C ASP A 52 -2.65 6.58 17.44
N MET A 53 -3.04 6.31 16.19
CA MET A 53 -4.01 7.09 15.41
C MET A 53 -5.42 6.47 15.41
N HIS A 54 -5.83 5.90 16.55
CA HIS A 54 -7.09 5.23 16.97
C HIS A 54 -8.43 5.53 16.25
N ASN A 55 -8.53 6.53 15.39
CA ASN A 55 -9.72 6.83 14.59
C ASN A 55 -9.67 6.29 13.14
N ILE A 56 -8.51 5.90 12.61
CA ILE A 56 -8.37 5.55 11.18
C ILE A 56 -8.47 4.04 10.91
N GLY A 57 -8.11 3.18 11.88
CA GLY A 57 -8.57 1.79 12.01
C GLY A 57 -8.22 0.77 10.91
N HIS A 58 -7.70 1.19 9.76
CA HIS A 58 -7.31 0.34 8.63
C HIS A 58 -6.29 1.05 7.75
N VAL A 59 -5.62 0.28 6.90
CA VAL A 59 -4.72 0.77 5.86
C VAL A 59 -5.48 0.75 4.55
N ASP A 60 -5.64 1.92 3.91
CA ASP A 60 -6.46 2.05 2.70
C ASP A 60 -5.69 1.61 1.45
N ALA A 61 -4.38 1.86 1.44
CA ALA A 61 -3.50 1.44 0.37
C ALA A 61 -2.08 1.24 0.90
N ALA A 62 -1.33 0.34 0.26
CA ALA A 62 0.05 0.09 0.62
C ALA A 62 0.86 -0.32 -0.60
N PHE A 63 2.14 0.07 -0.64
CA PHE A 63 3.10 -0.46 -1.61
C PHE A 63 4.51 -0.47 -1.02
N ARG A 64 5.42 -1.20 -1.64
CA ARG A 64 6.85 -1.23 -1.27
C ARG A 64 7.64 -0.55 -2.37
N MET A 65 8.29 0.56 -2.03
CA MET A 65 9.04 1.34 -2.99
C MET A 65 10.15 0.50 -3.63
N HIS A 66 10.14 0.43 -4.96
CA HIS A 66 11.21 -0.17 -5.73
C HIS A 66 11.92 0.91 -6.52
N ASN A 67 12.80 1.66 -5.85
CA ASN A 67 13.62 2.68 -6.48
C ASN A 67 15.10 2.27 -6.42
N THR A 68 15.62 1.63 -7.47
CA THR A 68 17.03 1.17 -7.47
C THR A 68 18.03 2.31 -7.66
N GLU A 69 17.57 3.47 -8.13
CA GLU A 69 18.42 4.65 -8.34
C GLU A 69 18.61 5.45 -7.04
N ASN A 70 17.68 5.34 -6.07
CA ASN A 70 17.82 5.91 -4.73
C ASN A 70 17.77 4.80 -3.65
N PRO A 71 18.95 4.32 -3.18
CA PRO A 71 19.01 3.27 -2.16
C PRO A 71 18.35 3.66 -0.84
N ASP A 72 18.29 4.97 -0.53
CA ASP A 72 17.73 5.47 0.72
C ASP A 72 16.20 5.43 0.74
N ASP A 73 15.54 5.24 -0.41
CA ASP A 73 14.09 5.03 -0.50
C ASP A 73 13.76 3.58 -0.94
N HIS A 74 14.78 2.78 -1.26
CA HIS A 74 14.58 1.42 -1.76
C HIS A 74 14.07 0.51 -0.65
N ASP A 75 13.04 -0.26 -0.94
CA ASP A 75 12.42 -1.24 -0.02
C ASP A 75 11.62 -0.65 1.14
N HIS A 76 11.40 0.66 1.16
CA HIS A 76 10.54 1.32 2.13
C HIS A 76 9.09 0.99 1.85
N ILE A 77 8.33 0.66 2.90
CA ILE A 77 6.92 0.34 2.80
C ILE A 77 6.11 1.59 3.12
N TYR A 78 5.25 1.99 2.19
CA TYR A 78 4.37 3.13 2.35
C TYR A 78 2.96 2.66 2.66
N PHE A 79 2.38 3.16 3.75
CA PHE A 79 0.98 2.95 4.11
C PHE A 79 0.21 4.26 3.99
N PHE A 80 -0.96 4.20 3.37
CA PHE A 80 -1.86 5.33 3.16
C PHE A 80 -3.11 5.13 4.01
N LEU A 81 -3.41 6.14 4.81
CA LEU A 81 -4.49 6.15 5.78
C LEU A 81 -5.17 7.53 5.67
N ASP A 82 -6.36 7.56 5.07
CA ASP A 82 -7.10 8.78 4.70
C ASP A 82 -6.24 9.79 3.90
N ASP A 83 -5.80 10.87 4.55
CA ASP A 83 -4.96 11.91 3.96
C ASP A 83 -3.47 11.81 4.34
N LYS A 84 -3.12 10.81 5.15
CA LYS A 84 -1.76 10.57 5.65
C LYS A 84 -1.05 9.47 4.90
N VAL A 85 0.27 9.64 4.86
CA VAL A 85 1.20 8.60 4.46
C VAL A 85 2.16 8.31 5.60
N PHE A 86 2.46 7.04 5.80
CA PHE A 86 3.45 6.52 6.73
C PHE A 86 4.50 5.80 5.90
N SER A 87 5.77 6.00 6.22
CA SER A 87 6.87 5.25 5.62
C SER A 87 7.56 4.42 6.69
N TYR A 88 7.68 3.13 6.43
CA TYR A 88 8.31 2.17 7.31
C TYR A 88 9.53 1.57 6.63
N TYR A 89 10.59 1.40 7.43
CA TYR A 89 11.74 0.61 7.03
C TYR A 89 12.15 -0.29 8.19
N ASN A 90 12.32 -1.59 7.91
CA ASN A 90 12.66 -2.59 8.92
C ASN A 90 11.71 -2.56 10.14
N HIS A 91 10.40 -2.50 9.87
CA HIS A 91 9.32 -2.37 10.86
C HIS A 91 9.43 -1.16 11.80
N THR A 92 10.17 -0.11 11.42
CA THR A 92 10.29 1.13 12.19
C THR A 92 9.75 2.29 11.37
N LEU A 93 8.90 3.11 11.97
CA LEU A 93 8.41 4.33 11.33
C LEU A 93 9.58 5.29 11.10
N GLU A 94 9.69 5.82 9.89
CA GLU A 94 10.75 6.76 9.56
C GLU A 94 10.56 8.13 10.22
N ASP A 95 11.69 8.77 10.54
CA ASP A 95 11.70 10.10 11.15
C ASP A 95 10.97 11.12 10.25
N GLY A 96 10.01 11.83 10.84
CA GLY A 96 9.20 12.83 10.13
C GLY A 96 7.93 12.29 9.49
N TYR A 97 7.60 11.01 9.67
CA TYR A 97 6.27 10.46 9.37
C TYR A 97 5.39 10.36 10.63
N PRO A 98 4.05 10.33 10.49
CA PRO A 98 3.29 10.46 9.24
C PRO A 98 3.32 11.87 8.65
N LYS A 99 3.16 11.96 7.33
CA LYS A 99 3.06 13.22 6.56
C LYS A 99 1.74 13.30 5.82
N GLU A 100 1.40 14.49 5.32
CA GLU A 100 0.32 14.60 4.33
C GLU A 100 0.72 13.90 3.04
N ILE A 101 -0.22 13.23 2.36
CA ILE A 101 0.03 12.63 1.04
C ILE A 101 0.57 13.68 0.06
N GLN A 102 0.07 14.93 0.12
CA GLN A 102 0.53 16.00 -0.77
C GLN A 102 1.97 16.45 -0.54
N GLU A 103 2.53 16.25 0.66
CA GLU A 103 3.91 16.63 0.97
C GLU A 103 4.91 15.67 0.33
N ASP A 104 4.58 14.37 0.32
CA ASP A 104 5.48 13.32 -0.13
C ASP A 104 5.17 12.86 -1.57
N PHE A 105 3.89 12.79 -1.93
CA PHE A 105 3.34 12.41 -3.23
C PHE A 105 2.44 13.52 -3.81
N PRO A 106 3.02 14.67 -4.21
CA PRO A 106 2.25 15.80 -4.70
C PRO A 106 1.37 15.44 -5.90
N GLY A 107 0.09 15.81 -5.82
CA GLY A 107 -0.89 15.57 -6.88
C GLY A 107 -1.60 14.21 -6.83
N VAL A 108 -1.20 13.30 -5.94
CA VAL A 108 -1.92 12.05 -5.67
C VAL A 108 -3.13 12.35 -4.77
N PRO A 109 -4.35 11.85 -5.04
CA PRO A 109 -5.48 12.13 -4.17
C PRO A 109 -5.35 11.46 -2.80
N THR A 110 -6.11 11.95 -1.81
CA THR A 110 -6.30 11.29 -0.51
C THR A 110 -7.38 10.21 -0.59
N HIS A 111 -7.57 9.39 0.44
CA HIS A 111 -8.56 8.31 0.52
C HIS A 111 -8.46 7.40 -0.72
N LEU A 112 -7.33 6.71 -0.80
CA LEU A 112 -6.98 5.82 -1.91
C LEU A 112 -7.62 4.45 -1.67
N ASP A 113 -7.93 3.72 -2.74
CA ASP A 113 -8.45 2.34 -2.59
C ASP A 113 -7.36 1.28 -2.75
N ALA A 114 -6.26 1.61 -3.43
CA ALA A 114 -5.11 0.73 -3.57
C ALA A 114 -3.87 1.50 -4.05
N ALA A 115 -2.70 0.89 -3.85
CA ALA A 115 -1.43 1.36 -4.43
C ALA A 115 -0.57 0.17 -4.84
N VAL A 116 0.29 0.35 -5.83
CA VAL A 116 1.28 -0.67 -6.22
C VAL A 116 2.47 -0.01 -6.92
N GLU A 117 3.69 -0.48 -6.62
CA GLU A 117 4.88 -0.04 -7.35
C GLU A 117 4.92 -0.61 -8.79
N CYS A 118 5.39 0.20 -9.74
CA CYS A 118 5.59 -0.18 -11.12
C CYS A 118 7.00 0.23 -11.60
N PRO A 119 7.99 -0.66 -11.44
CA PRO A 119 9.38 -0.40 -11.83
C PRO A 119 9.54 -0.10 -13.32
N LYS A 120 10.57 0.67 -13.66
CA LYS A 120 10.98 0.88 -15.05
C LYS A 120 11.35 -0.45 -15.71
N GLY A 121 10.80 -0.67 -16.91
CA GLY A 121 10.91 -1.93 -17.65
C GLY A 121 9.57 -2.68 -17.68
N GLU A 122 8.79 -2.59 -16.61
CA GLU A 122 7.38 -2.99 -16.59
C GLU A 122 6.47 -1.78 -16.88
N CYS A 123 6.81 -0.63 -16.28
CA CYS A 123 6.31 0.69 -16.65
C CYS A 123 7.34 1.48 -17.49
N ILE A 124 6.87 2.59 -18.08
CA ILE A 124 7.68 3.51 -18.91
C ILE A 124 8.81 4.14 -18.07
N ALA A 125 8.53 4.42 -16.80
CA ALA A 125 9.44 4.95 -15.80
C ALA A 125 9.13 4.31 -14.44
N ASP A 126 10.04 4.44 -13.47
CA ASP A 126 9.79 4.04 -12.09
C ASP A 126 8.61 4.85 -11.56
N SER A 127 7.50 4.15 -11.36
CA SER A 127 6.20 4.77 -11.06
C SER A 127 5.53 4.07 -9.90
N VAL A 128 4.58 4.76 -9.28
CA VAL A 128 3.59 4.15 -8.38
C VAL A 128 2.22 4.37 -8.99
N LEU A 129 1.40 3.31 -8.99
CA LEU A 129 0.03 3.37 -9.47
C LEU A 129 -0.89 3.47 -8.25
N PHE A 130 -1.59 4.61 -8.12
CA PHE A 130 -2.56 4.84 -7.07
C PHE A 130 -3.98 4.71 -7.63
N PHE A 131 -4.83 3.92 -6.99
CA PHE A 131 -6.20 3.67 -7.43
C PHE A 131 -7.17 4.46 -6.56
N LYS A 132 -8.15 5.10 -7.22
CA LYS A 132 -9.26 5.77 -6.57
C LYS A 132 -10.51 5.68 -7.44
N GLY A 133 -11.50 4.92 -7.00
CA GLY A 133 -12.65 4.51 -7.79
C GLY A 133 -12.21 3.83 -9.08
N ASN A 134 -12.60 4.42 -10.22
CA ASN A 134 -12.24 3.91 -11.54
C ASN A 134 -10.96 4.54 -12.10
N ASP A 135 -10.37 5.50 -11.38
CA ASP A 135 -9.22 6.25 -11.84
C ASP A 135 -7.93 5.66 -11.27
N VAL A 136 -6.90 5.68 -12.11
CA VAL A 136 -5.54 5.25 -11.80
C VAL A 136 -4.62 6.43 -12.01
N HIS A 137 -4.03 6.91 -10.92
CA HIS A 137 -3.07 7.99 -10.88
C HIS A 137 -1.67 7.39 -10.98
N VAL A 138 -1.05 7.52 -12.16
CA VAL A 138 0.32 7.10 -12.41
C VAL A 138 1.25 8.21 -11.92
N TYR A 139 1.90 8.00 -10.78
CA TYR A 139 2.88 8.90 -10.20
C TYR A 139 4.28 8.48 -10.66
N ASP A 140 4.97 9.37 -11.38
CA ASP A 140 6.36 9.16 -11.80
C ASP A 140 7.29 9.59 -10.66
N ILE A 141 8.08 8.65 -10.12
CA ILE A 141 8.88 8.85 -8.90
C ILE A 141 9.96 9.91 -9.13
N THR A 142 10.61 9.90 -10.29
CA THR A 142 11.72 10.81 -10.61
C THR A 142 11.25 12.24 -10.80
N THR A 143 10.17 12.44 -11.56
CA THR A 143 9.67 13.77 -11.92
C THR A 143 8.66 14.31 -10.92
N LYS A 144 8.14 13.46 -10.03
CA LYS A 144 7.05 13.77 -9.09
C LYS A 144 5.80 14.30 -9.81
N THR A 145 5.50 13.75 -10.98
CA THR A 145 4.32 14.15 -11.78
C THR A 145 3.26 13.05 -11.78
N VAL A 146 1.99 13.46 -11.78
CA VAL A 146 0.84 12.54 -11.83
C VAL A 146 0.16 12.60 -13.18
N LYS A 147 -0.12 11.41 -13.74
CA LYS A 147 -1.02 11.25 -14.90
C LYS A 147 -2.19 10.37 -14.52
N THR A 148 -3.39 10.93 -14.56
CA THR A 148 -4.62 10.16 -14.35
C THR A 148 -5.02 9.42 -15.62
N LYS A 149 -5.40 8.15 -15.47
CA LYS A 149 -5.97 7.30 -16.50
C LYS A 149 -7.21 6.61 -15.96
N THR A 150 -8.10 6.19 -16.84
CA THR A 150 -9.25 5.35 -16.48
C THR A 150 -9.10 4.02 -17.21
N TRP A 151 -9.12 2.90 -16.48
CA TRP A 151 -8.95 1.56 -17.04
C TRP A 151 -10.27 0.81 -17.00
N SER A 152 -11.11 1.03 -18.02
CA SER A 152 -12.49 0.54 -18.09
C SER A 152 -12.67 -0.99 -18.05
N HIS A 153 -11.60 -1.75 -18.21
CA HIS A 153 -11.61 -3.21 -18.15
C HIS A 153 -11.34 -3.75 -16.74
N LEU A 154 -10.84 -2.92 -15.81
CA LEU A 154 -10.66 -3.29 -14.42
C LEU A 154 -11.88 -2.88 -13.59
N PRO A 155 -12.23 -3.66 -12.56
CA PRO A 155 -13.14 -3.21 -11.52
C PRO A 155 -12.45 -2.13 -10.65
N VAL A 156 -13.21 -1.54 -9.73
CA VAL A 156 -12.65 -0.71 -8.65
C VAL A 156 -11.80 -1.60 -7.76
N CYS A 157 -10.48 -1.46 -7.82
CA CYS A 157 -9.58 -2.27 -7.00
C CYS A 157 -9.70 -1.85 -5.54
N THR A 158 -9.80 -2.81 -4.64
CA THR A 158 -9.85 -2.59 -3.19
C THR A 158 -8.51 -2.87 -2.52
N SER A 159 -7.63 -3.56 -3.24
CA SER A 159 -6.20 -3.61 -2.99
C SER A 159 -5.50 -3.97 -4.30
N ALA A 160 -4.23 -3.61 -4.41
CA ALA A 160 -3.41 -3.93 -5.56
C ALA A 160 -2.05 -4.38 -5.09
N THR A 161 -1.41 -5.28 -5.83
CA THR A 161 -0.06 -5.70 -5.49
C THR A 161 0.70 -6.19 -6.71
N ARG A 162 2.03 -6.06 -6.64
CA ARG A 162 2.95 -6.60 -7.63
C ARG A 162 3.61 -7.84 -7.05
N TRP A 163 3.50 -8.97 -7.72
CA TRP A 163 4.12 -10.22 -7.29
C TRP A 163 4.66 -10.99 -8.48
N LEU A 164 5.96 -11.32 -8.43
CA LEU A 164 6.68 -12.00 -9.52
C LEU A 164 6.44 -11.34 -10.88
N GLU A 165 6.63 -10.01 -10.95
CA GLU A 165 6.51 -9.19 -12.17
C GLU A 165 5.10 -9.14 -12.78
N HIS A 166 4.08 -9.59 -12.04
CA HIS A 166 2.69 -9.49 -12.40
C HIS A 166 1.93 -8.55 -11.46
N TYR A 167 0.93 -7.87 -12.01
CA TYR A 167 0.10 -6.91 -11.30
C TYR A 167 -1.27 -7.53 -11.04
N TYR A 168 -1.71 -7.45 -9.79
CA TYR A 168 -2.99 -7.98 -9.35
C TYR A 168 -3.82 -6.83 -8.80
N CYS A 169 -5.02 -6.68 -9.34
CA CYS A 169 -6.09 -5.85 -8.78
C CYS A 169 -7.06 -6.79 -8.09
N PHE A 170 -7.22 -6.64 -6.77
CA PHE A 170 -8.18 -7.39 -5.99
C PHE A 170 -9.49 -6.60 -5.92
N HIS A 171 -10.60 -7.32 -5.97
CA HIS A 171 -11.95 -6.77 -5.85
C HIS A 171 -12.82 -7.86 -5.25
N GLY A 172 -12.90 -7.90 -3.92
CA GLY A 172 -13.79 -8.78 -3.15
C GLY A 172 -13.88 -10.23 -3.61
#